data_AF-A0A7S0IRL2-F1
#
_entry.id   AF-A0A7S0IRL2-F1
#
_cell.length_a   1.000
_cell.length_b   1.000
_cell.length_c   1.000
_cell.angle_alpha   90.00
_cell.angle_beta   90.00
_cell.angle_gamma   90.00
#
_symmetry.space_group_name_H-M   'P 1'
#
loop_
_entity.id
_entity.type
_entity.pdbx_description
1 polymer ?
#
loop_
_entity_poly.entity_id
_entity_poly.type
_entity_poly.pdbx_seq_one_letter_code
_entity_poly.pdbx_strand_id
1 'polypeptide(L)'
;VFSVLYVAISGIARRPGPTELPFFEAVRSSSTRIAHLQAALLAANARADAAEALLASVKRETSAQPVGAKPAPVPSGGTSIAASVLEEAAWERSADNQRLHDLIERVANPRREVLLALANDVMMCSNRKTCWWNGGNVLETFLKSLQRLQLRNFVILSLDDATHEFCERFGHVPSLRLELPVPTAQQGSRGANMISTLKYGLLRQVLLMRFSVLVVDLDLVFLKDPFEHLHRDADVEASTDGFSASWAGGQIQSVHEPRMGWGAGGLYVQHFTL
;
A
#
# COMPACT_ATOMS: atom_id res chain seq x y z
N VAL A 1 5.26 -2.31 8.98
CA VAL A 1 4.18 -2.24 7.98
C VAL A 1 4.90 -1.86 6.73
N PHE A 2 5.37 -2.89 6.06
CA PHE A 2 6.34 -2.81 5.00
C PHE A 2 5.80 -3.69 3.85
N SER A 3 5.80 -3.15 2.64
CA SER A 3 5.26 -3.81 1.46
C SER A 3 5.87 -3.16 0.23
N VAL A 4 6.53 -3.96 -0.58
CA VAL A 4 6.94 -3.58 -1.94
C VAL A 4 5.84 -3.95 -2.90
N LEU A 5 5.51 -3.02 -3.79
CA LEU A 5 4.58 -3.24 -4.88
C LEU A 5 5.28 -2.87 -6.20
N TYR A 6 5.46 -3.87 -7.05
CA TYR A 6 5.96 -3.70 -8.39
C TYR A 6 4.83 -3.79 -9.40
N VAL A 7 4.79 -2.88 -10.35
CA VAL A 7 3.87 -2.97 -11.49
C VAL A 7 4.68 -2.75 -12.76
N ALA A 8 4.62 -3.76 -13.63
CA ALA A 8 5.19 -3.71 -14.96
C ALA A 8 4.10 -3.30 -15.97
N ILE A 9 4.45 -2.39 -16.88
CA ILE A 9 3.60 -2.15 -18.05
C ILE A 9 3.95 -3.21 -19.09
N SER A 10 3.14 -4.26 -19.16
CA SER A 10 3.20 -5.27 -20.22
C SER A 10 2.92 -4.62 -21.58
N GLY A 11 3.96 -4.24 -22.30
CA GLY A 11 3.84 -3.60 -23.61
C GLY A 11 5.15 -3.31 -24.35
N ILE A 12 6.31 -3.36 -23.68
CA ILE A 12 7.62 -3.12 -24.31
C ILE A 12 8.64 -4.17 -23.84
N ALA A 13 8.49 -5.43 -24.27
CA ALA A 13 9.59 -6.38 -24.58
C ALA A 13 9.06 -7.80 -24.85
N ARG A 14 9.81 -8.52 -25.68
CA ARG A 14 9.49 -9.81 -26.32
C ARG A 14 9.32 -10.98 -25.33
N ARG A 15 8.46 -11.92 -25.74
CA ARG A 15 8.18 -13.21 -25.07
C ARG A 15 9.45 -13.99 -24.69
N PRO A 16 9.56 -14.54 -23.47
CA PRO A 16 10.45 -15.66 -23.19
C PRO A 16 9.78 -17.00 -23.57
N GLY A 17 10.58 -17.96 -24.04
CA GLY A 17 10.16 -19.34 -24.33
C GLY A 17 10.12 -20.23 -23.07
N PRO A 18 9.59 -21.46 -23.16
CA PRO A 18 9.22 -22.26 -22.00
C PRO A 18 10.33 -23.23 -21.57
N THR A 19 10.58 -23.34 -20.27
CA THR A 19 11.15 -24.56 -19.66
C THR A 19 10.63 -24.76 -18.25
N GLU A 20 10.35 -26.03 -17.94
CA GLU A 20 9.59 -26.60 -16.83
C GLU A 20 10.29 -26.56 -15.46
N LEU A 21 9.48 -26.62 -14.39
CA LEU A 21 9.89 -26.94 -13.01
C LEU A 21 9.15 -28.21 -12.55
N PRO A 22 9.79 -29.05 -11.71
CA PRO A 22 9.03 -29.64 -10.61
C PRO A 22 9.83 -29.75 -9.31
N PHE A 23 9.25 -29.33 -8.17
CA PHE A 23 9.32 -30.07 -6.90
C PHE A 23 8.45 -29.40 -5.82
N PHE A 24 7.50 -30.13 -5.24
CA PHE A 24 7.03 -29.91 -3.87
C PHE A 24 6.37 -31.18 -3.34
N GLU A 25 6.94 -31.75 -2.26
CA GLU A 25 6.15 -32.52 -1.31
C GLU A 25 6.68 -32.32 0.12
N ALA A 26 5.72 -32.41 1.04
CA ALA A 26 5.81 -32.71 2.47
C ALA A 26 5.72 -31.52 3.44
N VAL A 27 4.53 -31.35 4.03
CA VAL A 27 4.40 -31.21 5.50
C VAL A 27 3.11 -31.91 5.95
N ARG A 28 3.25 -32.96 6.76
CA ARG A 28 2.19 -33.48 7.65
C ARG A 28 2.61 -33.28 9.10
N SER A 29 1.58 -33.01 9.91
CA SER A 29 1.49 -33.09 11.38
C SER A 29 1.60 -31.78 12.18
N SER A 30 0.46 -31.34 12.74
CA SER A 30 0.35 -30.91 14.15
C SER A 30 -1.13 -30.70 14.54
N SER A 31 -1.86 -31.79 14.79
CA SER A 31 -3.32 -31.76 15.04
C SER A 31 -3.70 -31.17 16.42
N THR A 32 -2.78 -31.09 17.37
CA THR A 32 -3.05 -30.62 18.75
C THR A 32 -2.97 -29.10 18.90
N ARG A 33 -2.16 -28.42 18.08
CA ARG A 33 -2.10 -26.95 18.08
C ARG A 33 -3.34 -26.32 17.44
N ILE A 34 -3.92 -26.99 16.45
CA ILE A 34 -5.14 -26.53 15.77
C ILE A 34 -6.33 -26.49 16.74
N ALA A 35 -6.48 -27.51 17.59
CA ALA A 35 -7.58 -27.56 18.57
C ALA A 35 -7.52 -26.41 19.61
N HIS A 36 -6.32 -26.08 20.10
CA HIS A 36 -6.14 -24.95 21.02
C HIS A 36 -6.41 -23.59 20.37
N LEU A 37 -6.01 -23.42 19.11
CA LEU A 37 -6.28 -22.20 18.33
C LEU A 37 -7.77 -22.04 18.02
N GLN A 38 -8.48 -23.14 17.71
CA GLN A 38 -9.93 -23.11 17.51
C GLN A 38 -10.69 -22.74 18.79
N ALA A 39 -10.28 -23.25 19.95
CA ALA A 39 -10.89 -22.87 21.23
C ALA A 39 -10.67 -21.39 21.57
N ALA A 40 -9.46 -20.87 21.30
CA ALA A 40 -9.14 -19.46 21.52
C ALA A 40 -9.94 -18.53 20.58
N LEU A 41 -10.11 -18.93 19.31
CA LEU A 41 -10.90 -18.19 18.33
C LEU A 41 -12.38 -18.11 18.71
N LEU A 42 -12.96 -19.21 19.16
CA LEU A 42 -14.36 -19.24 19.62
C LEU A 42 -14.58 -18.32 20.84
N ALA A 43 -13.64 -18.29 21.78
CA ALA A 43 -13.70 -17.41 22.94
C ALA A 43 -13.55 -15.92 22.56
N ALA A 44 -12.76 -15.61 21.53
CA ALA A 44 -12.61 -14.25 21.01
C ALA A 44 -13.90 -13.77 20.31
N ASN A 45 -14.50 -14.63 19.48
CA ASN A 45 -15.75 -14.31 18.78
C ASN A 45 -16.91 -14.07 19.76
N ALA A 46 -17.04 -14.89 20.81
CA ALA A 46 -18.07 -14.68 21.83
C ALA A 46 -17.93 -13.32 22.57
N ARG A 47 -16.71 -12.79 22.70
CA ARG A 47 -16.47 -11.47 23.29
C ARG A 47 -16.82 -10.34 22.32
N ALA A 48 -16.59 -10.53 21.03
CA ALA A 48 -16.97 -9.57 19.99
C ALA A 48 -18.49 -9.45 19.89
N ASP A 49 -19.21 -10.57 19.90
CA ASP A 49 -20.68 -10.59 19.86
C ASP A 49 -21.29 -9.89 21.10
N ALA A 50 -20.70 -10.11 22.28
CA ALA A 50 -21.11 -9.43 23.51
C ALA A 50 -20.87 -7.91 23.45
N ALA A 51 -19.77 -7.48 22.82
CA ALA A 51 -19.47 -6.06 22.63
C ALA A 51 -20.44 -5.40 21.62
N GLU A 52 -20.80 -6.08 20.54
CA GLU A 52 -21.79 -5.59 19.58
C GLU A 52 -23.20 -5.49 20.18
N ALA A 53 -23.59 -6.47 21.01
CA ALA A 53 -24.85 -6.42 21.74
C ALA A 53 -24.93 -5.20 22.67
N LEU A 54 -23.82 -4.87 23.33
CA LEU A 54 -23.71 -3.69 24.20
C LEU A 54 -23.75 -2.38 23.40
N LEU A 55 -23.14 -2.36 22.22
CA LEU A 55 -23.16 -1.20 21.32
C LEU A 55 -24.54 -0.96 20.72
N ALA A 56 -25.29 -2.04 20.46
CA ALA A 56 -26.66 -1.99 19.99
C ALA A 56 -27.64 -1.52 21.08
N SER A 57 -27.42 -1.85 22.35
CA SER A 57 -28.24 -1.34 23.46
C SER A 57 -28.05 0.17 23.67
N VAL A 58 -26.80 0.65 23.62
CA VAL A 58 -26.47 2.09 23.72
C VAL A 58 -27.09 2.90 22.58
N LYS A 59 -27.14 2.35 21.35
CA LYS A 59 -27.80 2.99 20.21
C LYS A 59 -29.32 3.07 20.33
N ARG A 60 -29.96 2.12 21.03
CA ARG A 60 -31.42 2.15 21.27
C ARG A 60 -31.82 3.17 22.32
N GLU A 61 -30.96 3.43 23.31
CA GLU A 61 -31.20 4.44 24.34
C GLU A 61 -31.07 5.87 23.79
N THR A 62 -30.34 6.06 22.69
CA THR A 62 -30.10 7.39 22.09
C THR A 62 -31.12 7.82 21.02
N SER A 63 -32.04 6.93 20.60
CA SER A 63 -32.98 7.22 19.49
C SER A 63 -34.42 7.57 19.90
N ALA A 64 -34.70 7.87 21.17
CA ALA A 64 -36.04 8.24 21.64
C ALA A 64 -36.28 9.76 21.68
N GLN A 65 -36.41 10.41 20.51
CA GLN A 65 -37.13 11.69 20.36
C GLN A 65 -37.85 11.74 18.99
N PRO A 66 -39.11 12.22 18.90
CA PRO A 66 -39.86 12.20 17.66
C PRO A 66 -39.82 13.57 16.95
N VAL A 67 -39.50 13.58 15.65
CA VAL A 67 -39.85 14.70 14.75
C VAL A 67 -40.33 14.12 13.43
N GLY A 68 -41.58 14.41 13.07
CA GLY A 68 -42.15 14.07 11.78
C GLY A 68 -41.87 15.15 10.72
N ALA A 69 -41.59 14.73 9.49
CA ALA A 69 -41.90 15.45 8.26
C ALA A 69 -41.74 14.53 7.04
N LYS A 70 -42.64 14.68 6.06
CA LYS A 70 -42.74 13.96 4.78
C LYS A 70 -41.43 14.01 3.96
N PRO A 71 -41.08 12.95 3.20
CA PRO A 71 -39.95 12.99 2.28
C PRO A 71 -40.29 13.76 1.00
N ALA A 72 -39.42 14.70 0.63
CA ALA A 72 -39.36 15.34 -0.68
C ALA A 72 -38.71 14.38 -1.71
N PRO A 73 -38.98 14.54 -3.02
CA PRO A 73 -38.53 13.60 -4.04
C PRO A 73 -37.01 13.64 -4.24
N VAL A 74 -36.47 12.44 -4.42
CA VAL A 74 -35.06 12.15 -4.70
C VAL A 74 -34.63 12.80 -6.01
N PRO A 75 -33.58 13.65 -6.05
CA PRO A 75 -32.95 14.00 -7.31
C PRO A 75 -32.18 12.79 -7.82
N SER A 76 -32.62 12.31 -8.98
CA SER A 76 -32.01 11.24 -9.76
C SER A 76 -30.52 11.49 -9.96
N GLY A 77 -29.71 10.55 -9.46
CA GLY A 77 -28.29 10.44 -9.74
C GLY A 77 -28.05 10.32 -11.25
N GLY A 78 -27.14 11.14 -11.73
CA GLY A 78 -26.68 11.17 -13.11
C GLY A 78 -25.39 11.96 -13.21
N THR A 79 -24.48 11.79 -12.25
CA THR A 79 -23.10 12.25 -12.42
C THR A 79 -22.46 11.33 -13.44
N SER A 80 -22.55 11.75 -14.69
CA SER A 80 -22.03 11.07 -15.87
C SER A 80 -20.57 10.65 -15.65
N ILE A 81 -20.24 9.44 -16.10
CA ILE A 81 -18.87 8.92 -16.24
C ILE A 81 -17.95 9.95 -16.94
N ALA A 82 -18.52 10.85 -17.75
CA ALA A 82 -17.77 11.94 -18.37
C ALA A 82 -17.17 12.95 -17.36
N ALA A 83 -17.82 13.20 -16.22
CA ALA A 83 -17.31 14.13 -15.21
C ALA A 83 -16.11 13.54 -14.45
N SER A 84 -16.17 12.24 -14.11
CA SER A 84 -15.03 11.54 -13.49
C SER A 84 -13.85 11.39 -14.44
N VAL A 85 -14.10 11.17 -15.73
CA VAL A 85 -13.05 11.12 -16.78
C VAL A 85 -12.40 12.50 -16.98
N LEU A 86 -13.18 13.59 -16.90
CA LEU A 86 -12.66 14.95 -16.99
C LEU A 86 -11.87 15.37 -15.74
N GLU A 87 -12.28 14.95 -14.54
CA GLU A 87 -11.50 15.12 -13.30
C GLU A 87 -10.21 14.29 -13.30
N GLU A 88 -10.25 13.05 -13.78
CA GLU A 88 -9.05 12.21 -13.95
C GLU A 88 -8.04 12.86 -14.90
N ALA A 89 -8.50 13.36 -16.05
CA ALA A 89 -7.65 14.07 -17.02
C ALA A 89 -7.19 15.46 -16.54
N ALA A 90 -7.82 16.05 -15.52
CA ALA A 90 -7.41 17.30 -14.91
C ALA A 90 -6.31 17.07 -13.86
N TRP A 91 -6.44 16.03 -13.02
CA TRP A 91 -5.41 15.63 -12.07
C TRP A 91 -4.11 15.25 -12.79
N GLU A 92 -4.17 14.53 -13.91
CA GLU A 92 -3.02 14.15 -14.75
C GLU A 92 -2.13 15.34 -15.18
N ARG A 93 -2.67 16.57 -15.23
CA ARG A 93 -1.97 17.78 -15.71
C ARG A 93 -1.53 18.74 -14.60
N SER A 94 -1.51 18.31 -13.35
CA SER A 94 -0.97 19.16 -12.27
C SER A 94 0.51 19.47 -12.52
N ALA A 95 0.96 20.65 -12.08
CA ALA A 95 2.37 21.03 -12.17
C ALA A 95 3.28 20.02 -11.45
N ASP A 96 2.78 19.42 -10.38
CA ASP A 96 3.47 18.39 -9.60
C ASP A 96 3.65 17.10 -10.40
N ASN A 97 2.63 16.67 -11.14
CA ASN A 97 2.71 15.49 -12.01
C ASN A 97 3.67 15.73 -13.17
N GLN A 98 3.74 16.94 -13.73
CA GLN A 98 4.73 17.27 -14.75
C GLN A 98 6.16 17.22 -14.17
N ARG A 99 6.39 17.82 -12.99
CA ARG A 99 7.69 17.77 -12.32
C ARG A 99 8.10 16.33 -11.99
N LEU A 100 7.15 15.50 -11.55
CA LEU A 100 7.38 14.09 -11.29
C LEU A 100 7.73 13.34 -12.58
N HIS A 101 6.97 13.55 -13.66
CA HIS A 101 7.26 12.96 -14.97
C HIS A 101 8.67 13.33 -15.45
N ASP A 102 9.04 14.61 -15.42
CA ASP A 102 10.34 15.09 -15.90
C ASP A 102 11.51 14.59 -15.05
N LEU A 103 11.27 14.33 -13.77
CA LEU A 103 12.24 13.68 -12.89
C LEU A 103 12.37 12.19 -13.23
N ILE A 104 11.26 11.47 -13.34
CA ILE A 104 11.26 10.04 -13.65
C ILE A 104 11.85 9.77 -15.03
N GLU A 105 11.48 10.53 -16.06
CA GLU A 105 12.01 10.36 -17.42
C GLU A 105 13.54 10.52 -17.46
N ARG A 106 14.10 11.37 -16.58
CA ARG A 106 15.55 11.59 -16.50
C ARG A 106 16.30 10.44 -15.84
N VAL A 107 15.69 9.74 -14.89
CA VAL A 107 16.36 8.69 -14.11
C VAL A 107 15.98 7.28 -14.57
N ALA A 108 14.83 7.11 -15.21
CA ALA A 108 14.35 5.80 -15.64
C ALA A 108 15.36 5.13 -16.56
N ASN A 109 15.48 3.82 -16.44
CA ASN A 109 16.37 3.05 -17.31
C ASN A 109 15.80 2.94 -18.75
N PRO A 110 16.53 2.37 -19.72
CA PRO A 110 16.04 2.20 -21.09
C PRO A 110 14.76 1.37 -21.23
N ARG A 111 14.39 0.58 -20.22
CA ARG A 111 13.14 -0.18 -20.15
C ARG A 111 11.99 0.62 -19.51
N ARG A 112 12.19 1.92 -19.25
CA ARG A 112 11.26 2.81 -18.53
C ARG A 112 10.93 2.28 -17.13
N GLU A 113 11.89 1.66 -16.46
CA GLU A 113 11.72 1.17 -15.09
C GLU A 113 12.34 2.13 -14.07
N VAL A 114 11.61 2.38 -12.99
CA VAL A 114 12.05 3.27 -11.91
C VAL A 114 11.68 2.69 -10.54
N LEU A 115 12.60 2.81 -9.58
CA LEU A 115 12.33 2.54 -8.17
C LEU A 115 11.84 3.83 -7.52
N LEU A 116 10.75 3.75 -6.77
CA LEU A 116 10.15 4.92 -6.14
C LEU A 116 9.94 4.64 -4.65
N ALA A 117 10.44 5.54 -3.81
CA ALA A 117 10.24 5.46 -2.37
C ALA A 117 9.65 6.77 -1.85
N LEU A 118 8.70 6.67 -0.91
CA LEU A 118 8.21 7.83 -0.18
C LEU A 118 8.97 7.96 1.13
N ALA A 119 9.31 9.20 1.47
CA ALA A 119 10.06 9.52 2.67
C ALA A 119 9.48 10.72 3.39
N ASN A 120 9.55 10.69 4.72
CA ASN A 120 9.34 11.84 5.57
C ASN A 120 10.33 11.84 6.74
N ASP A 121 10.25 12.87 7.57
CA ASP A 121 11.12 13.13 8.71
C ASP A 121 11.17 11.99 9.74
N VAL A 122 10.06 11.23 9.86
CA VAL A 122 10.01 10.03 10.71
C VAL A 122 11.12 9.06 10.32
N MET A 123 11.48 8.94 9.04
CA MET A 123 12.51 8.01 8.53
C MET A 123 13.95 8.44 8.87
N MET A 124 14.13 9.67 9.36
CA MET A 124 15.43 10.23 9.78
C MET A 124 15.48 10.47 11.29
N CYS A 125 14.57 9.85 12.04
CA CYS A 125 14.31 10.18 13.42
C CYS A 125 15.49 9.96 14.38
N SER A 126 15.85 11.04 15.07
CA SER A 126 16.85 11.04 16.15
C SER A 126 16.25 10.72 17.53
N ASN A 127 14.93 10.81 17.70
CA ASN A 127 14.25 10.60 18.97
C ASN A 127 13.86 9.13 19.20
N ARG A 128 14.62 8.44 20.05
CA ARG A 128 14.41 7.01 20.40
C ARG A 128 13.06 6.70 21.07
N LYS A 129 12.32 7.70 21.58
CA LYS A 129 10.99 7.50 22.19
C LYS A 129 9.87 7.55 21.16
N THR A 130 10.05 8.29 20.08
CA THR A 130 9.05 8.43 19.00
C THR A 130 9.21 7.32 17.96
N CYS A 131 10.42 6.80 17.81
CA CYS A 131 10.77 5.90 16.72
C CYS A 131 10.94 4.47 17.19
N TRP A 132 10.12 3.60 16.63
CA TRP A 132 9.98 2.18 16.96
C TRP A 132 11.24 1.33 16.70
N TRP A 133 12.24 1.86 15.98
CA TRP A 133 13.52 1.19 15.69
C TRP A 133 14.72 1.68 16.53
N ASN A 134 14.48 2.26 17.72
CA ASN A 134 15.53 2.72 18.65
C ASN A 134 16.39 3.90 18.13
N GLY A 135 15.83 4.69 17.20
CA GLY A 135 16.44 5.88 16.59
C GLY A 135 17.49 5.58 15.52
N GLY A 136 17.80 6.58 14.69
CA GLY A 136 18.74 6.47 13.58
C GLY A 136 18.12 6.91 12.26
N ASN A 137 18.94 6.92 11.20
CA ASN A 137 18.54 7.37 9.87
C ASN A 137 18.35 6.18 8.93
N VAL A 138 17.10 5.72 8.81
CA VAL A 138 16.73 4.61 7.93
C VAL A 138 16.87 5.04 6.47
N LEU A 139 16.47 6.27 6.15
CA LEU A 139 16.64 6.84 4.81
C LEU A 139 18.11 6.87 4.38
N GLU A 140 19.02 7.26 5.27
CA GLU A 140 20.47 7.23 4.98
C GLU A 140 20.96 5.81 4.70
N THR A 141 20.51 4.84 5.49
CA THR A 141 20.90 3.43 5.32
C THR A 141 20.39 2.89 3.97
N PHE A 142 19.15 3.20 3.62
CA PHE A 142 18.53 2.86 2.35
C PHE A 142 19.32 3.47 1.17
N LEU A 143 19.61 4.78 1.22
CA LEU A 143 20.36 5.48 0.17
C LEU A 143 21.78 4.95 0.01
N LYS A 144 22.47 4.63 1.12
CA LYS A 144 23.78 3.96 1.09
C LYS A 144 23.70 2.58 0.43
N SER A 145 22.61 1.85 0.63
CA SER A 145 22.38 0.57 -0.04
C SER A 145 22.30 0.76 -1.55
N LEU A 146 21.50 1.72 -2.03
CA LEU A 146 21.35 2.01 -3.46
C LEU A 146 22.67 2.49 -4.09
N GLN A 147 23.43 3.34 -3.39
CA GLN A 147 24.75 3.80 -3.84
C GLN A 147 25.74 2.64 -3.99
N ARG A 148 25.77 1.69 -3.05
CA ARG A 148 26.63 0.50 -3.12
C ARG A 148 26.29 -0.40 -4.31
N LEU A 149 25.01 -0.50 -4.65
CA LEU A 149 24.53 -1.21 -5.84
C LEU A 149 24.76 -0.43 -7.13
N GLN A 150 25.16 0.85 -7.04
CA GLN A 150 25.22 1.76 -8.18
C GLN A 150 23.88 1.88 -8.93
N LEU A 151 22.76 1.68 -8.22
CA LEU A 151 21.43 1.81 -8.81
C LEU A 151 21.16 3.29 -9.14
N ARG A 152 20.82 3.58 -10.40
CA ARG A 152 20.64 4.96 -10.87
C ARG A 152 19.18 5.32 -11.15
N ASN A 153 18.35 4.33 -11.44
CA ASN A 153 16.95 4.50 -11.79
C ASN A 153 16.05 4.47 -10.55
N PHE A 154 16.24 5.43 -9.66
CA PHE A 154 15.40 5.59 -8.49
C PHE A 154 15.05 7.06 -8.21
N VAL A 155 13.93 7.27 -7.52
CA VAL A 155 13.45 8.59 -7.06
C VAL A 155 12.99 8.50 -5.61
N ILE A 156 13.34 9.51 -4.82
CA ILE A 156 12.78 9.72 -3.47
C ILE A 156 11.72 10.82 -3.52
N LEU A 157 10.49 10.49 -3.15
CA LEU A 157 9.42 11.48 -2.95
C LEU A 157 9.36 11.88 -1.49
N SER A 158 9.76 13.11 -1.22
CA SER A 158 9.78 13.69 0.13
C SER A 158 8.46 14.39 0.46
N LEU A 159 7.92 14.13 1.65
CA LEU A 159 6.65 14.69 2.13
C LEU A 159 6.81 15.90 3.06
N ASP A 160 8.05 16.22 3.42
CA ASP A 160 8.42 17.40 4.21
C ASP A 160 9.77 17.96 3.72
N ASP A 161 10.03 19.21 4.09
CA ASP A 161 11.18 19.96 3.62
C ASP A 161 12.48 19.42 4.23
N ALA A 162 12.45 18.96 5.48
CA ALA A 162 13.63 18.41 6.15
C ALA A 162 14.17 17.17 5.41
N THR A 163 13.27 16.31 4.93
CA THR A 163 13.60 15.11 4.15
C THR A 163 14.10 15.47 2.76
N HIS A 164 13.49 16.46 2.11
CA HIS A 164 13.94 16.92 0.80
C HIS A 164 15.35 17.51 0.88
N GLU A 165 15.60 18.40 1.84
CA GLU A 165 16.91 18.98 2.08
C GLU A 165 17.96 17.93 2.44
N PHE A 166 17.58 16.88 3.18
CA PHE A 166 18.48 15.77 3.45
C PHE A 166 18.90 15.06 2.16
N CYS A 167 17.98 14.80 1.24
CA CYS A 167 18.28 14.19 -0.06
C CYS A 167 19.25 15.04 -0.90
N GLU A 168 19.07 16.36 -0.91
CA GLU A 168 19.97 17.30 -1.59
C GLU A 168 21.38 17.25 -0.98
N ARG A 169 21.48 17.34 0.36
CA ARG A 169 22.78 17.35 1.07
C ARG A 169 23.50 16.00 1.02
N PHE A 170 22.76 14.88 1.00
CA PHE A 170 23.36 13.53 1.08
C PHE A 170 24.17 13.18 -0.17
N GLY A 171 23.89 13.82 -1.31
CA GLY A 171 24.64 13.63 -2.55
C GLY A 171 23.84 13.98 -3.80
N HIS A 172 22.94 14.96 -3.73
CA HIS A 172 22.01 15.31 -4.81
C HIS A 172 21.21 14.09 -5.29
N VAL A 173 20.59 13.39 -4.32
CA VAL A 173 19.72 12.26 -4.62
C VAL A 173 18.55 12.75 -5.47
N PRO A 174 18.19 12.05 -6.57
CA PRO A 174 17.02 12.42 -7.37
C PRO A 174 15.77 12.41 -6.50
N SER A 175 15.28 13.60 -6.14
CA SER A 175 14.19 13.75 -5.19
C SER A 175 13.22 14.86 -5.58
N LEU A 176 11.96 14.72 -5.14
CA LEU A 176 10.93 15.72 -5.37
C LEU A 176 10.10 15.90 -4.09
N ARG A 177 9.97 17.16 -3.67
CA ARG A 177 9.03 17.56 -2.61
C ARG A 177 7.61 17.62 -3.16
N LEU A 178 6.73 16.80 -2.59
CA LEU A 178 5.31 16.75 -2.94
C LEU A 178 4.42 16.94 -1.71
N GLU A 179 3.37 17.73 -1.86
CA GLU A 179 2.31 17.84 -0.86
C GLU A 179 1.19 16.87 -1.21
N LEU A 180 1.20 15.71 -0.56
CA LEU A 180 0.17 14.70 -0.73
C LEU A 180 -0.80 14.76 0.46
N PRO A 181 -2.09 15.09 0.22
CA PRO A 181 -3.07 15.12 1.30
C PRO A 181 -3.31 13.71 1.83
N VAL A 182 -3.20 13.52 3.15
CA VAL A 182 -3.46 12.23 3.77
C VAL A 182 -4.98 11.95 3.77
N PRO A 183 -5.44 10.77 3.31
CA PRO A 183 -6.84 10.44 3.29
C PRO A 183 -7.50 10.59 4.67
N THR A 184 -8.73 11.13 4.70
CA THR A 184 -9.50 11.34 5.94
C THR A 184 -9.64 10.07 6.79
N ALA A 185 -9.73 8.91 6.13
CA ALA A 185 -9.81 7.59 6.77
C ALA A 185 -8.58 7.22 7.62
N GLN A 186 -7.48 7.97 7.52
CA GLN A 186 -6.22 7.71 8.24
C GLN A 186 -5.79 8.85 9.15
N GLN A 187 -6.62 9.90 9.26
CA GLN A 187 -6.43 10.96 10.24
C GLN A 187 -6.42 10.33 11.65
N GLY A 188 -5.33 10.51 12.39
CA GLY A 188 -5.14 9.94 13.73
C GLY A 188 -4.37 8.61 13.79
N SER A 189 -3.94 8.04 12.66
CA SER A 189 -3.00 6.91 12.67
C SER A 189 -1.55 7.38 12.91
N ARG A 190 -0.64 6.47 13.32
CA ARG A 190 0.77 6.82 13.57
C ARG A 190 1.40 7.33 12.27
N GLY A 191 2.22 8.39 12.34
CA GLY A 191 2.75 9.12 11.18
C GLY A 191 3.39 8.25 10.07
N ALA A 192 4.03 7.13 10.42
CA ALA A 192 4.59 6.19 9.42
C ALA A 192 3.51 5.44 8.62
N ASN A 193 2.39 5.05 9.25
CA ASN A 193 1.32 4.29 8.58
C ASN A 193 0.48 5.16 7.63
N MET A 194 0.41 6.48 7.89
CA MET A 194 -0.26 7.46 7.03
C MET A 194 0.41 7.57 5.65
N ILE A 195 1.72 7.32 5.59
CA ILE A 195 2.55 7.52 4.41
C ILE A 195 2.50 6.31 3.49
N SER A 196 2.51 5.11 4.08
CA SER A 196 2.46 3.85 3.33
C SER A 196 1.22 3.72 2.46
N THR A 197 0.13 4.45 2.72
CA THR A 197 -1.08 4.36 1.88
C THR A 197 -1.10 5.33 0.70
N LEU A 198 -0.28 6.39 0.75
CA LEU A 198 -0.08 7.31 -0.38
C LEU A 198 0.60 6.60 -1.57
N LYS A 199 1.27 5.47 -1.32
CA LYS A 199 2.02 4.69 -2.30
C LYS A 199 1.15 4.18 -3.45
N TYR A 200 -0.12 3.86 -3.21
CA TYR A 200 -1.05 3.42 -4.25
C TYR A 200 -1.49 4.56 -5.18
N GLY A 201 -1.68 5.76 -4.63
CA GLY A 201 -1.98 6.94 -5.42
C GLY A 201 -0.83 7.27 -6.38
N LEU A 202 0.40 7.18 -5.88
CA LEU A 202 1.61 7.36 -6.67
C LEU A 202 1.81 6.26 -7.71
N LEU A 203 1.57 5.00 -7.33
CA LEU A 203 1.62 3.88 -8.27
C LEU A 203 0.72 4.16 -9.48
N ARG A 204 -0.54 4.52 -9.24
CA ARG A 204 -1.48 4.89 -10.31
C ARG A 204 -0.95 6.03 -11.17
N GLN A 205 -0.39 7.09 -10.57
CA GLN A 205 0.14 8.23 -11.30
C GLN A 205 1.29 7.85 -12.23
N VAL A 206 2.26 7.08 -11.73
CA VAL A 206 3.44 6.68 -12.51
C VAL A 206 3.08 5.73 -13.65
N LEU A 207 2.07 4.87 -13.44
CA LEU A 207 1.56 4.01 -14.51
C LEU A 207 0.89 4.80 -15.64
N LEU A 208 0.14 5.86 -15.30
CA LEU A 208 -0.45 6.76 -16.30
C LEU A 208 0.64 7.49 -17.12
N MET A 209 1.79 7.77 -16.50
CA MET A 209 3.00 8.32 -17.14
C MET A 209 3.78 7.29 -18.00
N ARG A 210 3.27 6.05 -18.13
CA ARG A 210 3.86 4.98 -18.96
C ARG A 210 5.25 4.53 -18.49
N PHE A 211 5.47 4.46 -17.18
CA PHE A 211 6.64 3.83 -16.59
C PHE A 211 6.26 2.54 -15.86
N SER A 212 7.17 1.57 -15.88
CA SER A 212 7.13 0.44 -14.95
C SER A 212 7.75 0.89 -13.64
N VAL A 213 7.10 0.59 -12.52
CA VAL A 213 7.48 1.19 -11.23
C VAL A 213 7.58 0.14 -10.14
N LEU A 214 8.67 0.22 -9.37
CA LEU A 214 8.88 -0.54 -8.14
C LEU A 214 8.70 0.42 -6.96
N VAL A 215 7.52 0.40 -6.35
CA VAL A 215 7.23 1.22 -5.17
C VAL A 215 7.67 0.46 -3.93
N VAL A 216 8.57 1.05 -3.14
CA VAL A 216 9.21 0.39 -1.99
C VAL A 216 9.03 1.19 -0.71
N ASP A 217 8.99 0.48 0.40
CA ASP A 217 9.19 1.07 1.72
C ASP A 217 10.70 1.20 2.03
N LEU A 218 11.06 2.11 2.93
CA LEU A 218 12.47 2.50 3.16
C LEU A 218 13.24 1.58 4.11
N ASP A 219 12.56 0.72 4.83
CA ASP A 219 13.15 -0.22 5.78
C ASP A 219 13.70 -1.48 5.11
N LEU A 220 13.71 -1.52 3.79
CA LEU A 220 14.25 -2.60 2.98
C LEU A 220 15.71 -2.38 2.61
N VAL A 221 16.41 -3.48 2.36
CA VAL A 221 17.80 -3.47 1.89
C VAL A 221 17.90 -4.32 0.65
N PHE A 222 18.38 -3.69 -0.44
CA PHE A 222 18.68 -4.39 -1.67
C PHE A 222 20.13 -4.87 -1.67
N LEU A 223 20.33 -6.17 -1.91
CA LEU A 223 21.65 -6.79 -2.03
C LEU A 223 22.12 -6.92 -3.48
N LYS A 224 21.20 -6.75 -4.44
CA LYS A 224 21.42 -6.76 -5.89
C LYS A 224 20.45 -5.79 -6.54
N ASP A 225 20.68 -5.48 -7.82
CA ASP A 225 19.70 -4.74 -8.63
C ASP A 225 18.37 -5.52 -8.66
N PRO A 226 17.26 -4.95 -8.12
CA PRO A 226 15.98 -5.63 -8.11
C PRO A 226 15.41 -5.81 -9.52
N PHE A 227 15.67 -4.90 -10.46
CA PHE A 227 15.10 -4.97 -11.81
C PHE A 227 15.66 -6.14 -12.63
N GLU A 228 16.80 -6.71 -12.25
CA GLU A 228 17.31 -7.92 -12.90
C GLU A 228 16.63 -9.21 -12.41
N HIS A 229 15.90 -9.15 -11.30
CA HIS A 229 15.38 -10.32 -10.57
C HIS A 229 13.85 -10.34 -10.46
N LEU A 230 13.14 -9.44 -11.14
CA LEU A 230 11.67 -9.45 -11.25
C LEU A 230 11.23 -10.37 -12.39
N HIS A 231 10.24 -11.21 -12.12
CA HIS A 231 9.80 -12.29 -13.02
C HIS A 231 9.07 -11.75 -14.27
N ARG A 232 8.36 -10.63 -14.15
CA ARG A 232 7.63 -9.96 -15.26
C ARG A 232 6.62 -10.89 -15.96
N ASP A 233 6.14 -11.89 -15.26
CA ASP A 233 5.08 -12.80 -15.72
C ASP A 233 3.68 -12.35 -15.26
N ALA A 234 3.62 -11.27 -14.47
CA ALA A 234 2.40 -10.59 -14.06
C ALA A 234 2.49 -9.08 -14.35
N ASP A 235 1.34 -8.45 -14.55
CA ASP A 235 1.25 -6.99 -14.64
C ASP A 235 1.56 -6.34 -13.28
N VAL A 236 1.20 -7.00 -12.19
CA VAL A 236 1.39 -6.56 -10.81
C VAL A 236 2.04 -7.67 -10.01
N GLU A 237 3.18 -7.38 -9.39
CA GLU A 237 3.86 -8.24 -8.41
C GLU A 237 3.91 -7.52 -7.07
N ALA A 238 3.57 -8.20 -5.98
CA ALA A 238 3.58 -7.59 -4.66
C ALA A 238 4.27 -8.49 -3.64
N SER A 239 4.95 -7.85 -2.70
CA SER A 239 5.52 -8.50 -1.53
C SER A 239 4.71 -8.14 -0.29
N THR A 240 4.76 -9.02 0.69
CA THR A 240 3.95 -8.96 1.90
C THR A 240 4.83 -9.22 3.10
N ASP A 241 4.57 -8.50 4.19
CA ASP A 241 5.16 -8.75 5.52
C ASP A 241 4.65 -10.05 6.18
N GLY A 242 3.89 -10.87 5.45
CA GLY A 242 3.33 -12.12 5.94
C GLY A 242 4.42 -13.12 6.33
N PHE A 243 4.61 -13.36 7.63
CA PHE A 243 5.55 -14.37 8.17
C PHE A 243 4.96 -15.80 8.23
N SER A 244 3.75 -16.00 7.69
CA SER A 244 3.12 -17.32 7.58
C SER A 244 2.61 -17.52 6.16
N ALA A 245 2.53 -18.77 5.70
CA ALA A 245 1.99 -19.08 4.35
C ALA A 245 0.59 -18.48 4.13
N SER A 246 -0.26 -18.48 5.17
CA SER A 246 -1.57 -17.84 5.14
C SER A 246 -1.52 -16.33 5.00
N TRP A 247 -0.54 -15.66 5.62
CA TRP A 247 -0.43 -14.20 5.52
C TRP A 247 0.22 -13.81 4.20
N ALA A 248 1.20 -14.60 3.75
CA ALA A 248 1.93 -14.37 2.51
C ALA A 248 1.06 -14.62 1.26
N GLY A 249 0.33 -15.75 1.23
CA GLY A 249 -0.56 -16.09 0.12
C GLY A 249 -1.93 -15.43 0.19
N GLY A 250 -2.23 -14.71 1.27
CA GLY A 250 -3.57 -14.24 1.59
C GLY A 250 -4.52 -15.34 2.06
N GLN A 251 -5.66 -14.92 2.58
CA GLN A 251 -6.74 -15.80 3.03
C GLN A 251 -8.06 -15.37 2.41
N ILE A 252 -8.81 -16.31 1.86
CA ILE A 252 -10.21 -16.10 1.52
C ILE A 252 -11.00 -16.23 2.81
N GLN A 253 -11.67 -15.16 3.23
CA GLN A 253 -12.51 -15.11 4.41
C GLN A 253 -13.95 -14.83 4.01
N SER A 254 -14.89 -15.36 4.79
CA SER A 254 -16.31 -15.04 4.65
C SER A 254 -16.64 -13.81 5.48
N VAL A 255 -17.27 -12.80 4.88
CA VAL A 255 -17.97 -11.75 5.62
C VAL A 255 -19.45 -12.09 5.67
N HIS A 256 -20.07 -11.88 6.82
CA HIS A 256 -21.51 -12.02 6.98
C HIS A 256 -22.12 -10.63 7.21
N GLU A 257 -22.92 -10.14 6.27
CA GLU A 257 -23.68 -8.89 6.43
C GLU A 257 -25.16 -9.22 6.67
N PRO A 258 -25.65 -9.19 7.92
CA PRO A 258 -27.00 -9.63 8.28
C PRO A 258 -28.10 -8.91 7.50
N ARG A 259 -27.87 -7.67 7.03
CA ARG A 259 -28.84 -6.89 6.26
C ARG A 259 -29.05 -7.40 4.84
N MET A 260 -28.17 -8.25 4.32
CA MET A 260 -28.28 -8.83 2.98
C MET A 260 -29.05 -10.17 2.93
N GLY A 261 -29.64 -10.62 4.05
CA GLY A 261 -30.54 -11.78 4.10
C GLY A 261 -29.88 -13.08 3.60
N TRP A 262 -30.53 -13.80 2.67
CA TRP A 262 -29.97 -15.03 2.08
C TRP A 262 -28.67 -14.81 1.28
N GLY A 263 -28.39 -13.57 0.85
CA GLY A 263 -27.13 -13.18 0.21
C GLY A 263 -26.06 -12.68 1.17
N ALA A 264 -26.25 -12.86 2.49
CA ALA A 264 -25.36 -12.31 3.50
C ALA A 264 -23.93 -12.86 3.48
N GLY A 265 -23.68 -13.97 2.79
CA GLY A 265 -22.34 -14.52 2.62
C GLY A 265 -21.59 -13.83 1.48
N GLY A 266 -20.65 -12.94 1.83
CA GLY A 266 -19.63 -12.45 0.91
C GLY A 266 -18.32 -13.18 1.14
N LEU A 267 -17.52 -13.36 0.09
CA LEU A 267 -16.12 -13.76 0.23
C LEU A 267 -15.25 -12.52 -0.02
N TYR A 268 -14.26 -12.30 0.83
CA TYR A 268 -13.20 -11.33 0.57
C TYR A 268 -11.85 -12.01 0.67
N VAL A 269 -10.90 -11.51 -0.11
CA VAL A 269 -9.50 -11.95 -0.01
C VAL A 269 -8.79 -10.97 0.91
N GLN A 270 -8.31 -11.47 2.05
CA GLN A 270 -7.43 -10.74 2.94
C GLN A 270 -5.98 -11.03 2.54
N HIS A 271 -5.31 -10.07 1.93
CA HIS A 271 -3.85 -10.07 1.84
C HIS A 271 -3.27 -9.26 3.00
N PHE A 272 -2.28 -9.81 3.69
CA PHE A 272 -1.57 -9.06 4.70
C PHE A 272 -0.68 -8.05 4.00
N THR A 273 -1.04 -6.76 4.10
CA THR A 273 -0.28 -5.60 3.60
C THR A 273 0.20 -5.73 2.15
N LEU A 274 -0.58 -5.18 1.23
CA LEU A 274 -0.09 -4.66 -0.05
C LEU A 274 0.39 -3.22 0.16
#